data_AF-A0A8C6RA26-F1
#
_entry.id   AF-A0A8C6RA26-F1
#
_cell.length_a   1.000
_cell.length_b   1.000
_cell.length_c   1.000
_cell.angle_alpha   90.00
_cell.angle_beta   90.00
_cell.angle_gamma   90.00
#
_symmetry.space_group_name_H-M   'P 1'
#
loop_
_entity.id
_entity.type
_entity.pdbx_description
1 polymer ?
#
loop_
_entity_poly.entity_id
_entity_poly.type
_entity_poly.pdbx_seq_one_letter_code
_entity_poly.pdbx_strand_id
1 'polypeptide(L)'
;MPQLSLSWPGLGPLVASPWQLQLLAGASWLLARILAWIYFFDINCCRLCCFPQPPKRNWFWGHLGMTKWQRLTSKGSARLDMFEHISLMTLDSLQKCVFSFDSNCQSEYIAAILELSALVVKRHHQVFLYMDFLYYLTPDGWCFRKACDLVHNFTDVLIKQRRHTLASQGVDEFLQTKAKSKTLDFIDVLLLAKDEHGKELSDEDIRAEADTFMFGGHDTTASGLSILYNLARHPEYQERCRQEVQELLRDRELEEIEWDDLAQLPFLTMCIKESLKLHPPVTMISRRCTQDIVLPDGRIIPKENICVISIFGVHHNPSVWEDPEVYDPFRFDPENAQKRSPLAFIPFSARPRNCIGQTFAMSEMKVALALTLLRFRVLPDDVEPRRKLELILRAEGGLWLRVERLSRGAQ
;
A
#
# COMPACT_ATOMS: atom_id res chain seq x y z
N MET A 1 58.53 -11.60 -62.40
CA MET A 1 58.82 -12.93 -61.80
C MET A 1 59.95 -12.70 -60.81
N PRO A 2 59.79 -12.96 -59.49
CA PRO A 2 59.34 -14.21 -58.89
C PRO A 2 58.23 -14.05 -57.82
N GLN A 3 57.95 -15.18 -57.16
CA GLN A 3 56.82 -15.60 -56.30
C GLN A 3 56.58 -14.78 -55.03
N LEU A 4 55.30 -14.72 -54.62
CA LEU A 4 54.89 -14.71 -53.22
C LEU A 4 53.59 -15.51 -53.07
N SER A 5 53.67 -16.60 -52.31
CA SER A 5 52.55 -17.43 -51.86
C SER A 5 51.87 -16.79 -50.65
N LEU A 6 50.54 -16.78 -50.64
CA LEU A 6 49.74 -16.60 -49.42
C LEU A 6 48.60 -17.61 -49.43
N SER A 7 48.88 -18.76 -48.81
CA SER A 7 47.87 -19.66 -48.28
C SER A 7 47.33 -19.06 -46.98
N TRP A 8 46.03 -18.75 -46.97
CA TRP A 8 45.25 -18.53 -45.74
C TRP A 8 43.98 -19.41 -45.77
N PRO A 9 43.50 -19.85 -44.60
CA PRO A 9 42.95 -21.20 -44.45
C PRO A 9 41.44 -21.28 -44.69
N GLY A 10 41.04 -22.33 -45.40
CA GLY A 10 39.89 -23.19 -45.11
C GLY A 10 38.65 -22.55 -44.47
N LEU A 11 37.88 -21.81 -45.25
CA LEU A 11 36.43 -21.70 -45.04
C LEU A 11 35.75 -22.12 -46.34
N GLY A 12 35.48 -23.42 -46.45
CA GLY A 12 34.50 -23.91 -47.43
C GLY A 12 33.12 -23.31 -47.13
N PRO A 13 32.17 -23.38 -48.08
CA PRO A 13 30.82 -22.87 -47.84
C PRO A 13 30.25 -23.57 -46.61
N LEU A 14 29.99 -22.81 -45.54
CA LEU A 14 29.33 -23.30 -44.33
C LEU A 14 27.88 -23.68 -44.71
N VAL A 15 27.71 -24.89 -45.23
CA VAL A 15 26.41 -25.54 -45.28
C VAL A 15 26.06 -25.85 -43.84
N ALA A 16 25.35 -24.93 -43.18
CA ALA A 16 24.83 -25.15 -41.84
C ALA A 16 24.09 -26.49 -41.84
N SER A 17 24.51 -27.41 -40.98
CA SER A 17 23.90 -28.74 -40.98
C SER A 17 22.41 -28.60 -40.64
N PRO A 18 21.52 -29.43 -41.21
CA PRO A 18 20.09 -29.38 -40.89
C PRO A 18 19.82 -29.44 -39.38
N TRP A 19 20.69 -30.12 -38.63
CA TRP A 19 20.66 -30.18 -37.17
C TRP A 19 21.00 -28.85 -36.47
N GLN A 20 21.96 -28.08 -37.00
CA GLN A 20 22.28 -26.74 -36.47
C GLN A 20 21.15 -25.75 -36.72
N LEU A 21 20.48 -25.83 -37.88
CA LEU A 21 19.30 -25.02 -38.17
C LEU A 21 18.11 -25.38 -37.28
N GLN A 22 17.90 -26.67 -36.98
CA GLN A 22 16.88 -27.11 -36.03
C GLN A 22 17.17 -26.68 -34.59
N LEU A 23 18.43 -26.74 -34.16
CA LEU A 23 18.85 -26.25 -32.84
C LEU A 23 18.68 -24.73 -32.71
N LEU A 24 19.04 -23.96 -33.74
CA LEU A 24 18.84 -22.51 -33.77
C LEU A 24 17.36 -22.14 -33.80
N ALA A 25 16.54 -22.87 -34.56
CA ALA A 25 15.09 -22.69 -34.57
C ALA A 25 14.47 -23.01 -33.20
N GLY A 26 14.89 -24.11 -32.56
CA GLY A 26 14.45 -24.50 -31.21
C GLY A 26 14.87 -23.50 -30.14
N ALA A 27 16.12 -23.02 -30.18
CA ALA A 27 16.62 -22.00 -29.27
C ALA A 27 15.89 -20.66 -29.47
N SER A 28 15.64 -20.26 -30.72
CA SER A 28 14.91 -19.03 -31.04
C SER A 28 13.44 -19.11 -30.63
N TRP A 29 12.81 -20.28 -30.78
CA TRP A 29 11.45 -20.53 -30.31
C TRP A 29 11.35 -20.51 -28.78
N LEU A 30 12.32 -21.10 -28.08
CA LEU A 30 12.40 -21.06 -26.62
C LEU A 30 12.63 -19.63 -26.12
N LEU A 31 13.54 -18.89 -26.76
CA LEU A 31 13.81 -17.48 -26.46
C LEU A 31 12.56 -16.63 -26.70
N ALA A 32 11.84 -16.85 -27.81
CA ALA A 32 10.59 -16.16 -28.10
C ALA A 32 9.50 -16.46 -27.06
N ARG A 33 9.39 -17.71 -26.57
CA ARG A 33 8.46 -18.06 -25.48
C ARG A 33 8.87 -17.44 -24.14
N ILE A 34 10.16 -17.39 -23.83
CA ILE A 34 10.67 -16.74 -22.61
C ILE A 34 10.43 -15.23 -22.70
N LEU A 35 10.71 -14.60 -23.83
CA LEU A 35 10.46 -13.17 -24.05
C LEU A 35 8.97 -12.85 -24.05
N ALA A 36 8.12 -13.69 -24.66
CA ALA A 36 6.67 -13.54 -24.58
C ALA A 36 6.16 -13.72 -23.15
N TRP A 37 6.69 -14.68 -22.39
CA TRP A 37 6.34 -14.87 -20.98
C TRP A 37 6.83 -13.72 -20.10
N ILE A 38 8.05 -13.20 -20.31
CA ILE A 38 8.57 -12.02 -19.61
C ILE A 38 7.73 -10.79 -19.97
N TYR A 39 7.40 -10.60 -21.24
CA TYR A 39 6.55 -9.50 -21.70
C TYR A 39 5.13 -9.61 -21.16
N PHE A 40 4.56 -10.81 -21.11
CA PHE A 40 3.23 -11.06 -20.55
C PHE A 40 3.23 -10.93 -19.02
N PHE A 41 4.29 -11.36 -18.35
CA PHE A 41 4.53 -11.15 -16.93
C PHE A 41 4.71 -9.66 -16.63
N ASP A 42 5.46 -8.93 -17.44
CA ASP A 42 5.68 -7.48 -17.31
C ASP A 42 4.40 -6.69 -17.61
N ILE A 43 3.63 -7.09 -18.63
CA ILE A 43 2.29 -6.56 -18.89
C ILE A 43 1.34 -6.86 -17.75
N ASN A 44 1.30 -8.09 -17.22
CA ASN A 44 0.43 -8.44 -16.12
C ASN A 44 0.85 -7.75 -14.84
N CYS A 45 2.15 -7.61 -14.57
CA CYS A 45 2.67 -6.79 -13.50
C CYS A 45 2.30 -5.32 -13.71
N CYS A 46 2.42 -4.76 -14.91
CA CYS A 46 2.02 -3.38 -15.22
C CYS A 46 0.49 -3.18 -15.15
N ARG A 47 -0.30 -4.19 -15.52
CA ARG A 47 -1.77 -4.25 -15.39
C ARG A 47 -2.22 -4.52 -13.96
N LEU A 48 -1.37 -5.08 -13.11
CA LEU A 48 -1.61 -5.23 -11.67
C LEU A 48 -1.05 -4.02 -10.89
N CYS A 49 -0.07 -3.29 -11.42
CA CYS A 49 0.36 -1.95 -10.99
C CYS A 49 -0.71 -0.88 -11.25
N CYS A 50 -2.00 -1.24 -11.23
CA CYS A 50 -3.13 -0.34 -11.36
C CYS A 50 -3.34 0.42 -10.06
N PHE A 51 -2.46 1.38 -9.82
CA PHE A 51 -2.88 2.61 -9.18
C PHE A 51 -2.88 3.67 -10.28
N PRO A 52 -4.05 4.05 -10.83
CA PRO A 52 -4.11 5.15 -11.78
C PRO A 52 -3.45 6.39 -11.15
N GLN A 53 -2.82 7.23 -11.97
CA GLN A 53 -2.56 8.59 -11.53
C GLN A 53 -3.90 9.19 -11.09
N PRO A 54 -4.01 9.76 -9.89
CA PRO A 54 -5.25 10.36 -9.44
C PRO A 54 -5.66 11.45 -10.44
N PRO A 55 -6.96 11.57 -10.77
CA PRO A 55 -7.42 12.55 -11.76
C PRO A 55 -6.96 13.96 -11.39
N LYS A 56 -6.49 14.71 -12.40
CA LYS A 56 -5.94 16.08 -12.26
C LYS A 56 -6.88 17.11 -11.63
N ARG A 57 -8.17 16.78 -11.49
CA ARG A 57 -9.15 17.59 -10.79
C ARG A 57 -9.78 16.75 -9.71
N ASN A 58 -9.65 17.25 -8.48
CA ASN A 58 -10.47 16.96 -7.32
C ASN A 58 -10.13 15.76 -6.44
N TRP A 59 -8.84 15.40 -6.30
CA TRP A 59 -8.43 14.25 -5.48
C TRP A 59 -8.72 14.38 -3.97
N PHE A 60 -8.96 15.60 -3.44
CA PHE A 60 -9.14 15.83 -2.00
C PHE A 60 -10.38 16.66 -1.60
N TRP A 61 -11.41 16.74 -2.44
CA TRP A 61 -12.64 17.47 -2.07
C TRP A 61 -13.50 16.73 -1.02
N GLY A 62 -12.98 15.62 -0.48
CA GLY A 62 -13.30 15.10 0.85
C GLY A 62 -12.79 16.02 1.97
N HIS A 63 -13.16 17.30 1.93
CA HIS A 63 -13.10 18.20 3.08
C HIS A 63 -13.98 17.73 4.26
N LEU A 64 -14.58 16.53 4.21
CA LEU A 64 -15.46 15.98 5.25
C LEU A 64 -14.73 15.79 6.59
N GLY A 65 -13.50 15.25 6.58
CA GLY A 65 -12.72 15.08 7.82
C GLY A 65 -12.29 16.42 8.43
N MET A 66 -11.81 17.33 7.58
CA MET A 66 -11.31 18.64 8.03
C MET A 66 -12.43 19.58 8.46
N THR A 67 -13.60 19.57 7.82
CA THR A 67 -14.76 20.36 8.28
C THR A 67 -15.27 19.83 9.61
N LYS A 68 -15.28 18.51 9.83
CA LYS A 68 -15.57 17.91 11.14
C LYS A 68 -14.56 18.39 12.18
N TRP A 69 -13.26 18.34 11.91
CA TRP A 69 -12.22 18.83 12.82
C TRP A 69 -12.32 20.34 13.07
N GLN A 70 -12.60 21.15 12.04
CA GLN A 70 -12.81 22.60 12.18
C GLN A 70 -14.02 22.92 13.07
N ARG A 71 -15.11 22.15 12.95
CA ARG A 71 -16.29 22.29 13.82
C ARG A 71 -15.95 21.90 15.26
N LEU A 72 -15.24 20.78 15.47
CA LEU A 72 -14.86 20.30 16.79
C LEU A 72 -13.85 21.22 17.49
N THR A 73 -12.97 21.87 16.72
CA THR A 73 -11.96 22.83 17.22
C THR A 73 -12.47 24.28 17.26
N SER A 74 -13.76 24.52 16.98
CA SER A 74 -14.33 25.87 16.98
C SER A 74 -14.25 26.58 18.34
N LYS A 75 -14.13 25.83 19.43
CA LYS A 75 -14.01 26.34 20.81
C LYS A 75 -12.58 26.25 21.37
N GLY A 76 -11.57 26.01 20.54
CA GLY A 76 -10.17 25.83 20.95
C GLY A 76 -9.62 24.45 20.56
N SER A 77 -8.93 23.79 21.48
CA SER A 77 -8.39 22.44 21.27
C SER A 77 -9.49 21.38 21.36
N ALA A 78 -9.49 20.39 20.46
CA ALA A 78 -10.34 19.21 20.55
C ALA A 78 -9.50 17.95 20.83
N ARG A 79 -9.95 17.11 21.77
CA ARG A 79 -9.37 15.78 22.01
C ARG A 79 -10.10 14.76 21.12
N LEU A 80 -9.38 14.10 20.23
CA LEU A 80 -9.95 13.22 19.21
C LEU A 80 -9.23 11.87 19.20
N ASP A 81 -9.98 10.79 18.98
CA ASP A 81 -9.39 9.51 18.57
C ASP A 81 -9.04 9.59 17.08
N MET A 82 -7.75 9.69 16.79
CA MET A 82 -7.24 9.80 15.43
C MET A 82 -7.59 8.57 14.60
N PHE A 83 -7.63 7.38 15.21
CA PHE A 83 -7.81 6.15 14.46
C PHE A 83 -9.19 6.11 13.79
N GLU A 84 -10.26 6.41 14.55
CA GLU A 84 -11.63 6.47 14.02
C GLU A 84 -11.75 7.44 12.84
N HIS A 85 -11.26 8.67 13.02
CA HIS A 85 -11.37 9.72 12.01
C HIS A 85 -10.56 9.42 10.74
N ILE A 86 -9.37 8.84 10.91
CA ILE A 86 -8.49 8.52 9.80
C ILE A 86 -9.00 7.31 9.04
N SER A 87 -9.45 6.24 9.72
CA SER A 87 -9.99 5.05 9.05
C SER A 87 -11.17 5.39 8.15
N LEU A 88 -12.05 6.31 8.57
CA LEU A 88 -13.14 6.81 7.74
C LEU A 88 -12.62 7.55 6.50
N MET A 89 -11.63 8.42 6.67
CA MET A 89 -11.03 9.20 5.58
C MET A 89 -10.33 8.30 4.55
N THR A 90 -9.50 7.35 5.00
CA THR A 90 -8.78 6.42 4.11
C THR A 90 -9.75 5.47 3.40
N LEU A 91 -10.85 5.05 4.05
CA LEU A 91 -11.85 4.21 3.41
C LEU A 91 -12.61 4.96 2.30
N ASP A 92 -13.01 6.21 2.57
CA ASP A 92 -13.66 7.07 1.57
C ASP A 92 -12.76 7.35 0.37
N SER A 93 -11.50 7.71 0.65
CA SER A 93 -10.47 7.93 -0.37
C SER A 93 -10.25 6.68 -1.23
N LEU A 94 -10.12 5.51 -0.61
CA LEU A 94 -9.96 4.24 -1.31
C LEU A 94 -11.18 3.92 -2.18
N GLN A 95 -12.40 4.07 -1.65
CA GLN A 95 -13.63 3.80 -2.40
C GLN A 95 -13.74 4.68 -3.65
N LYS A 96 -13.39 5.96 -3.53
CA LYS A 96 -13.41 6.90 -4.66
C LYS A 96 -12.32 6.58 -5.68
N CYS A 97 -11.10 6.30 -5.24
CA CYS A 97 -9.95 6.15 -6.13
C CYS A 97 -9.84 4.77 -6.79
N VAL A 98 -10.16 3.71 -6.04
CA VAL A 98 -9.93 2.31 -6.44
C VAL A 98 -11.20 1.66 -6.94
N PHE A 99 -12.34 2.06 -6.37
CA PHE A 99 -13.63 1.43 -6.61
C PHE A 99 -14.64 2.32 -7.35
N SER A 100 -14.25 3.54 -7.72
CA SER A 100 -15.10 4.53 -8.40
C SER A 100 -16.46 4.72 -7.69
N PHE A 101 -16.46 4.60 -6.37
CA PHE A 101 -17.66 4.53 -5.55
C PHE A 101 -17.67 5.72 -4.59
N ASP A 102 -18.70 6.55 -4.67
CA ASP A 102 -18.88 7.68 -3.75
C ASP A 102 -19.82 7.23 -2.63
N SER A 103 -19.29 7.11 -1.42
CA SER A 103 -20.07 6.76 -0.23
C SER A 103 -19.82 7.78 0.87
N ASN A 104 -20.89 8.22 1.52
CA ASN A 104 -20.76 8.95 2.79
C ASN A 104 -20.50 7.92 3.90
N CYS A 105 -19.24 7.47 4.00
CA CYS A 105 -18.60 6.66 5.04
C CYS A 105 -19.53 5.80 5.94
N GLN A 106 -19.46 4.47 5.77
CA GLN A 106 -20.23 3.50 6.56
C GLN A 106 -19.44 3.05 7.81
N SER A 107 -19.89 3.48 8.99
CA SER A 107 -19.30 3.07 10.28
C SER A 107 -19.37 1.55 10.54
N GLU A 108 -20.36 0.87 9.96
CA GLU A 108 -20.59 -0.56 10.17
C GLU A 108 -19.50 -1.43 9.53
N TYR A 109 -19.01 -1.06 8.34
CA TYR A 109 -17.93 -1.80 7.67
C TYR A 109 -16.64 -1.75 8.48
N ILE A 110 -16.27 -0.57 8.98
CA ILE A 110 -15.06 -0.39 9.80
C ILE A 110 -15.18 -1.20 11.09
N ALA A 111 -16.34 -1.15 11.76
CA ALA A 111 -16.59 -1.95 12.96
C ALA A 111 -16.43 -3.46 12.69
N ALA A 112 -16.94 -3.96 11.56
CA ALA A 112 -16.77 -5.36 11.18
C ALA A 112 -15.29 -5.71 10.91
N ILE A 113 -14.53 -4.84 10.25
CA ILE A 113 -13.08 -5.06 10.01
C ILE A 113 -12.30 -5.08 11.34
N LEU A 114 -12.63 -4.21 12.29
CA LEU A 114 -12.05 -4.22 13.63
C LEU A 114 -12.35 -5.53 14.36
N GLU A 115 -13.60 -5.97 14.33
CA GLU A 115 -14.03 -7.23 14.94
C GLU A 115 -13.32 -8.44 14.31
N LEU A 116 -13.27 -8.51 12.97
CA LEU A 116 -12.56 -9.57 12.24
C LEU A 116 -11.07 -9.59 12.61
N SER A 117 -10.42 -8.44 12.63
CA SER A 117 -8.99 -8.32 12.97
C SER A 117 -8.70 -8.83 14.38
N ALA A 118 -9.52 -8.45 15.36
CA ALA A 118 -9.41 -8.91 16.73
C ALA A 118 -9.64 -10.43 16.86
N LEU A 119 -10.66 -10.95 16.17
CA LEU A 119 -11.00 -12.38 16.17
C LEU A 119 -9.90 -13.23 15.52
N VAL A 120 -9.30 -12.78 14.42
CA VAL A 120 -8.18 -13.49 13.77
C VAL A 120 -6.97 -13.56 14.71
N VAL A 121 -6.61 -12.46 15.35
CA VAL A 121 -5.50 -12.45 16.32
C VAL A 121 -5.82 -13.33 17.53
N LYS A 122 -7.04 -13.27 18.06
CA LYS A 122 -7.48 -14.15 19.16
C LYS A 122 -7.38 -15.62 18.78
N ARG A 123 -7.84 -15.99 17.58
CA ARG A 123 -7.76 -17.35 17.03
C ARG A 123 -6.31 -17.82 16.91
N HIS A 124 -5.39 -16.95 16.50
CA HIS A 124 -3.95 -17.24 16.42
C HIS A 124 -3.33 -17.67 17.75
N HIS A 125 -3.86 -17.19 18.88
CA HIS A 125 -3.38 -17.58 20.22
C HIS A 125 -4.03 -18.87 20.74
N GLN A 126 -5.03 -19.41 20.04
CA GLN A 126 -5.82 -20.56 20.44
C GLN A 126 -5.64 -21.72 19.46
N VAL A 127 -4.52 -22.44 19.59
CA VAL A 127 -4.11 -23.52 18.67
C VAL A 127 -5.22 -24.58 18.45
N PHE A 128 -6.01 -24.89 19.47
CA PHE A 128 -7.13 -25.83 19.37
C PHE A 128 -8.25 -25.38 18.42
N LEU A 129 -8.36 -24.06 18.16
CA LEU A 129 -9.34 -23.47 17.26
C LEU A 129 -8.80 -23.26 15.84
N TYR A 130 -7.63 -23.81 15.51
CA TYR A 130 -7.13 -23.79 14.13
C TYR A 130 -7.98 -24.64 13.19
N MET A 131 -8.66 -25.66 13.72
CA MET A 131 -9.63 -26.42 12.94
C MET A 131 -10.91 -25.60 12.74
N ASP A 132 -11.22 -25.26 11.49
CA ASP A 132 -12.39 -24.46 11.12
C ASP A 132 -13.70 -25.01 11.69
N PHE A 133 -13.88 -26.33 11.63
CA PHE A 133 -15.06 -26.98 12.19
C PHE A 133 -15.25 -26.63 13.67
N LEU A 134 -14.20 -26.75 14.49
CA LEU A 134 -14.27 -26.44 15.92
C LEU A 134 -14.46 -24.94 16.16
N TYR A 135 -13.77 -24.10 15.39
CA TYR A 135 -13.87 -22.65 15.54
C TYR A 135 -15.30 -22.16 15.31
N TYR A 136 -15.95 -22.62 14.24
CA TYR A 136 -17.30 -22.19 13.88
C TYR A 136 -18.40 -22.68 14.83
N LEU A 137 -18.09 -23.62 15.74
CA LEU A 137 -18.99 -24.01 16.82
C LEU A 137 -18.89 -23.09 18.05
N THR A 138 -17.88 -22.21 18.10
CA THR A 138 -17.69 -21.26 19.20
C THR A 138 -18.46 -19.96 18.97
N PRO A 139 -18.76 -19.18 20.04
CA PRO A 139 -19.31 -17.83 19.89
C PRO A 139 -18.43 -16.91 19.03
N ASP A 140 -17.11 -17.00 19.18
CA ASP A 140 -16.15 -16.22 18.38
C ASP A 140 -16.24 -16.57 16.90
N GLY A 141 -16.37 -17.85 16.55
CA GLY A 141 -16.56 -18.29 15.17
C GLY A 141 -17.89 -17.88 14.56
N TRP A 142 -18.96 -17.79 15.37
CA TRP A 142 -20.24 -17.23 14.94
C TRP A 142 -20.13 -15.73 14.66
N CYS A 143 -19.52 -14.95 15.56
CA CYS A 143 -19.27 -13.53 15.33
C CYS A 143 -18.41 -13.29 14.10
N PHE A 144 -17.36 -14.12 13.92
CA PHE A 144 -16.49 -14.06 12.75
C PHE A 144 -17.27 -14.23 11.44
N ARG A 145 -18.14 -15.24 11.35
CA ARG A 145 -18.99 -15.45 10.17
C ARG A 145 -19.91 -14.26 9.91
N LYS A 146 -20.58 -13.76 10.93
CA LYS A 146 -21.47 -12.61 10.81
C LYS A 146 -20.74 -11.36 10.30
N ALA A 147 -19.53 -11.10 10.82
CA ALA A 147 -18.71 -9.99 10.38
C ALA A 147 -18.19 -10.18 8.94
N CYS A 148 -17.82 -11.41 8.55
CA CYS A 148 -17.51 -11.75 7.15
C CYS A 148 -18.71 -11.48 6.23
N ASP A 149 -19.92 -11.91 6.61
CA ASP A 149 -21.12 -11.69 5.80
C ASP A 149 -21.39 -10.19 5.60
N LEU A 150 -21.15 -9.35 6.62
CA LEU A 150 -21.27 -7.89 6.50
C LEU A 150 -20.27 -7.32 5.49
N VAL A 151 -18.99 -7.73 5.60
CA VAL A 151 -17.93 -7.30 4.68
C VAL A 151 -18.22 -7.75 3.24
N HIS A 152 -18.61 -9.00 3.04
CA HIS A 152 -18.97 -9.53 1.71
C HIS A 152 -20.19 -8.82 1.11
N ASN A 153 -21.22 -8.57 1.92
CA ASN A 153 -22.39 -7.83 1.45
C ASN A 153 -22.02 -6.41 1.02
N PHE A 154 -21.12 -5.76 1.76
CA PHE A 154 -20.63 -4.43 1.42
C PHE A 154 -19.92 -4.42 0.06
N THR A 155 -19.02 -5.36 -0.20
CA THR A 155 -18.31 -5.44 -1.48
C THR A 155 -19.21 -5.89 -2.62
N ASP A 156 -20.16 -6.79 -2.38
CA ASP A 156 -21.17 -7.18 -3.37
C ASP A 156 -22.04 -6.00 -3.84
N VAL A 157 -22.45 -5.11 -2.92
CA VAL A 157 -23.22 -3.91 -3.28
C VAL A 157 -22.40 -3.01 -4.19
N LEU A 158 -21.12 -2.79 -3.86
CA LEU A 158 -20.21 -1.98 -4.66
C LEU A 158 -20.03 -2.56 -6.07
N ILE A 159 -19.75 -3.87 -6.16
CA ILE A 159 -19.56 -4.58 -7.43
C ILE A 159 -20.82 -4.46 -8.31
N LYS A 160 -22.00 -4.71 -7.73
CA LYS A 160 -23.28 -4.61 -8.44
C LYS A 160 -23.55 -3.21 -8.96
N GLN A 161 -23.31 -2.20 -8.12
CA GLN A 161 -23.51 -0.80 -8.52
C GLN A 161 -22.56 -0.41 -9.65
N ARG A 162 -21.28 -0.80 -9.57
CA ARG A 162 -20.31 -0.50 -10.63
C ARG A 162 -20.65 -1.20 -11.95
N ARG A 163 -21.08 -2.46 -11.91
CA ARG A 163 -21.56 -3.18 -13.11
C ARG A 163 -22.74 -2.48 -13.77
N HIS A 164 -23.70 -2.03 -12.97
CA HIS A 164 -24.84 -1.27 -13.50
C HIS A 164 -24.40 0.03 -14.18
N THR A 165 -23.46 0.77 -13.56
CA THR A 165 -22.90 1.98 -14.17
C THR A 165 -22.21 1.69 -15.51
N LEU A 166 -21.35 0.67 -15.58
CA LEU A 166 -20.66 0.27 -16.82
C LEU A 166 -21.65 -0.16 -17.92
N ALA A 167 -22.70 -0.90 -17.56
CA ALA A 167 -23.74 -1.30 -18.50
C ALA A 167 -24.51 -0.08 -19.05
N SER A 168 -24.83 0.91 -18.19
CA SER A 168 -25.56 2.12 -18.60
C SER A 168 -24.75 3.06 -19.50
N GLN A 169 -23.43 3.07 -19.36
CA GLN A 169 -22.52 3.92 -20.14
C GLN A 169 -22.10 3.29 -21.47
N GLY A 170 -22.39 2.01 -21.69
CA GLY A 170 -21.87 1.24 -22.82
C GLY A 170 -20.37 0.95 -22.66
N VAL A 171 -20.01 -0.33 -22.55
CA VAL A 171 -18.62 -0.74 -22.25
C VAL A 171 -17.63 -0.23 -23.31
N ASP A 172 -18.00 -0.24 -24.59
CA ASP A 172 -17.14 0.22 -25.67
C ASP A 172 -16.92 1.74 -25.64
N GLU A 173 -17.96 2.53 -25.32
CA GLU A 173 -17.87 3.98 -25.19
C GLU A 173 -17.08 4.38 -23.94
N PHE A 174 -17.27 3.66 -22.84
CA PHE A 174 -16.48 3.78 -21.62
C PHE A 174 -14.99 3.49 -21.87
N LEU A 175 -14.67 2.37 -22.53
CA LEU A 175 -13.30 2.01 -22.87
C LEU A 175 -12.65 3.03 -23.82
N GLN A 176 -13.37 3.55 -24.81
CA GLN A 176 -12.86 4.62 -25.67
C GLN A 176 -12.58 5.91 -24.89
N THR A 177 -13.46 6.27 -23.95
CA THR A 177 -13.29 7.45 -23.10
C THR A 177 -12.11 7.28 -22.14
N LYS A 178 -12.00 6.13 -21.47
CA LYS A 178 -10.91 5.83 -20.56
C LYS A 178 -9.58 5.61 -21.29
N ALA A 179 -9.57 5.06 -22.51
CA ALA A 179 -8.39 4.98 -23.37
C ALA A 179 -7.82 6.35 -23.72
N LYS A 180 -8.68 7.36 -23.95
CA LYS A 180 -8.25 8.76 -24.10
C LYS A 180 -7.64 9.32 -22.82
N SER A 181 -8.17 8.94 -21.65
CA SER A 181 -7.64 9.33 -20.33
C SER A 181 -6.47 8.47 -19.81
N LYS A 182 -6.12 7.39 -20.52
CA LYS A 182 -5.10 6.39 -20.17
C LYS A 182 -5.19 5.80 -18.75
N THR A 183 -6.36 5.78 -18.11
CA THR A 183 -6.50 5.31 -16.72
C THR A 183 -7.77 4.49 -16.52
N LEU A 184 -7.62 3.28 -15.99
CA LEU A 184 -8.73 2.47 -15.48
C LEU A 184 -8.59 2.37 -13.97
N ASP A 185 -9.72 2.42 -13.28
CA ASP A 185 -9.75 2.24 -11.83
C ASP A 185 -9.67 0.73 -11.55
N PHE A 186 -9.15 0.32 -10.38
CA PHE A 186 -8.89 -1.09 -10.09
C PHE A 186 -10.12 -1.98 -10.27
N ILE A 187 -11.29 -1.52 -9.80
CA ILE A 187 -12.53 -2.28 -9.97
C ILE A 187 -12.91 -2.46 -11.44
N ASP A 188 -12.61 -1.49 -12.31
CA ASP A 188 -12.88 -1.61 -13.74
C ASP A 188 -11.96 -2.65 -14.36
N VAL A 189 -10.70 -2.71 -13.91
CA VAL A 189 -9.75 -3.73 -14.35
C VAL A 189 -10.25 -5.12 -13.95
N LEU A 190 -10.73 -5.31 -12.71
CA LEU A 190 -11.29 -6.59 -12.27
C LEU A 190 -12.54 -6.98 -13.09
N LEU A 191 -13.46 -6.05 -13.31
CA LEU A 191 -14.71 -6.31 -14.02
C LEU A 191 -14.53 -6.55 -15.52
N LEU A 192 -13.48 -5.99 -16.11
CA LEU A 192 -13.19 -6.09 -17.55
C LEU A 192 -12.04 -7.07 -17.85
N ALA A 193 -11.42 -7.66 -16.83
CA ALA A 193 -10.33 -8.60 -16.97
C ALA A 193 -10.80 -9.86 -17.72
N LYS A 194 -10.02 -10.22 -18.74
CA LYS A 194 -10.17 -11.46 -19.50
C LYS A 194 -8.82 -12.14 -19.61
N ASP A 195 -8.81 -13.46 -19.46
CA ASP A 195 -7.62 -14.28 -19.68
C ASP A 195 -7.27 -14.40 -21.17
N GLU A 196 -6.19 -15.13 -21.47
CA GLU A 196 -5.74 -15.39 -22.85
C GLU A 196 -6.75 -16.14 -23.74
N HIS A 197 -7.76 -16.75 -23.12
CA HIS A 197 -8.86 -17.46 -23.78
C HIS A 197 -10.15 -16.64 -23.81
N GLY A 198 -10.13 -15.39 -23.33
CA GLY A 198 -11.30 -14.52 -23.26
C GLY A 198 -12.23 -14.81 -22.09
N LYS A 199 -11.84 -15.66 -21.14
CA LYS A 199 -12.63 -16.01 -19.95
C LYS A 199 -12.54 -14.87 -18.93
N GLU A 200 -13.70 -14.48 -18.40
CA GLU A 200 -13.83 -13.48 -17.35
C GLU A 200 -13.56 -14.08 -15.96
N LEU A 201 -13.21 -13.22 -15.00
CA LEU A 201 -13.10 -13.61 -13.59
C LEU A 201 -14.48 -14.03 -13.05
N SER A 202 -14.50 -15.00 -12.15
CA SER A 202 -15.74 -15.38 -11.47
C SER A 202 -16.19 -14.28 -10.50
N ASP A 203 -17.48 -14.22 -10.19
CA ASP A 203 -17.98 -13.27 -9.18
C ASP A 203 -17.35 -13.50 -7.80
N GLU A 204 -16.93 -14.73 -7.50
CA GLU A 204 -16.20 -15.06 -6.27
C GLU A 204 -14.78 -14.51 -6.28
N ASP A 205 -14.04 -14.67 -7.39
CA ASP A 205 -12.69 -14.12 -7.54
C ASP A 205 -12.71 -12.58 -7.48
N ILE A 206 -13.67 -11.95 -8.16
CA ILE A 206 -13.83 -10.48 -8.15
C ILE A 206 -14.10 -9.99 -6.74
N ARG A 207 -14.98 -10.65 -5.98
CA ARG A 207 -15.27 -10.29 -4.59
C ARG A 207 -14.05 -10.48 -3.71
N ALA A 208 -13.35 -11.61 -3.81
CA ALA A 208 -12.17 -11.90 -3.00
C ALA A 208 -11.06 -10.87 -3.20
N GLU A 209 -10.81 -10.46 -4.45
CA GLU A 209 -9.86 -9.38 -4.76
C GLU A 209 -10.36 -8.03 -4.25
N ALA A 210 -11.66 -7.72 -4.41
CA ALA A 210 -12.26 -6.50 -3.88
C ALA A 210 -12.15 -6.42 -2.35
N ASP A 211 -12.46 -7.50 -1.62
CA ASP A 211 -12.34 -7.60 -0.16
C ASP A 211 -10.88 -7.40 0.27
N THR A 212 -9.94 -8.04 -0.42
CA THR A 212 -8.50 -7.94 -0.15
C THR A 212 -7.99 -6.51 -0.31
N PHE A 213 -8.34 -5.85 -1.41
CA PHE A 213 -7.92 -4.47 -1.66
C PHE A 213 -8.64 -3.47 -0.77
N MET A 214 -9.92 -3.70 -0.44
CA MET A 214 -10.66 -2.85 0.49
C MET A 214 -9.98 -2.87 1.86
N PHE A 215 -9.74 -4.05 2.44
CA PHE A 215 -9.03 -4.17 3.71
C PHE A 215 -7.60 -3.60 3.63
N GLY A 216 -6.80 -4.08 2.67
CA GLY A 216 -5.39 -3.74 2.55
C GLY A 216 -5.13 -2.26 2.25
N GLY A 217 -6.04 -1.59 1.54
CA GLY A 217 -5.85 -0.22 1.06
C GLY A 217 -6.20 0.88 2.07
N HIS A 218 -7.13 0.64 3.01
CA HIS A 218 -7.55 1.67 3.97
C HIS A 218 -6.95 1.47 5.37
N ASP A 219 -7.05 0.26 5.91
CA ASP A 219 -6.76 0.00 7.32
C ASP A 219 -5.25 0.12 7.60
N THR A 220 -4.42 -0.32 6.65
CA THR A 220 -2.96 -0.19 6.73
C THR A 220 -2.50 1.27 6.66
N THR A 221 -3.08 2.08 5.77
CA THR A 221 -2.77 3.51 5.68
C THR A 221 -3.26 4.26 6.91
N ALA A 222 -4.40 3.89 7.47
CA ALA A 222 -4.91 4.48 8.71
C ALA A 222 -3.95 4.27 9.88
N SER A 223 -3.38 3.05 10.00
CA SER A 223 -2.30 2.78 10.95
C SER A 223 -1.00 3.54 10.61
N GLY A 224 -0.65 3.67 9.32
CA GLY A 224 0.53 4.43 8.88
C GLY A 224 0.46 5.92 9.23
N LEU A 225 -0.74 6.49 9.29
CA LEU A 225 -0.98 7.86 9.75
C LEU A 225 -0.81 8.05 11.27
N SER A 226 -0.38 7.02 12.00
CA SER A 226 0.18 7.15 13.36
C SER A 226 1.38 8.11 13.44
N ILE A 227 1.98 8.51 12.32
CA ILE A 227 2.91 9.65 12.25
C ILE A 227 2.38 10.92 12.94
N LEU A 228 1.07 11.17 12.98
CA LEU A 228 0.52 12.30 13.72
C LEU A 228 0.91 12.28 15.19
N TYR A 229 1.05 11.10 15.81
CA TYR A 229 1.58 10.96 17.18
C TYR A 229 3.05 11.39 17.26
N ASN A 230 3.89 10.91 16.33
CA ASN A 230 5.31 11.28 16.31
C ASN A 230 5.50 12.78 16.10
N LEU A 231 4.76 13.39 15.17
CA LEU A 231 4.81 14.84 14.94
C LEU A 231 4.24 15.63 16.11
N ALA A 232 3.25 15.11 16.82
CA ALA A 232 2.75 15.74 18.04
C ALA A 232 3.81 15.74 19.15
N ARG A 233 4.59 14.67 19.27
CA ARG A 233 5.71 14.54 20.21
C ARG A 233 6.94 15.38 19.84
N HIS A 234 7.06 15.80 18.58
CA HIS A 234 8.23 16.52 18.02
C HIS A 234 7.76 17.80 17.30
N PRO A 235 7.35 18.85 18.04
CA PRO A 235 6.79 20.06 17.46
C PRO A 235 7.73 20.77 16.48
N GLU A 236 9.05 20.63 16.65
CA GLU A 236 10.08 21.15 15.74
C GLU A 236 10.02 20.49 14.36
N TYR A 237 9.82 19.18 14.29
CA TYR A 237 9.63 18.47 13.02
C TYR A 237 8.26 18.78 12.42
N GLN A 238 7.23 18.93 13.26
CA GLN A 238 5.90 19.33 12.82
C GLN A 238 5.92 20.73 12.16
N GLU A 239 6.63 21.69 12.75
CA GLU A 239 6.77 23.03 12.19
C GLU A 239 7.59 23.03 10.91
N ARG A 240 8.68 22.26 10.84
CA ARG A 240 9.47 22.15 9.60
C ARG A 240 8.68 21.51 8.46
N CYS A 241 7.89 20.46 8.72
CA CYS A 241 6.96 19.90 7.74
C CYS A 241 5.92 20.94 7.29
N ARG A 242 5.40 21.76 8.22
CA ARG A 242 4.45 22.83 7.90
C ARG A 242 5.07 23.89 6.99
N GLN A 243 6.29 24.32 7.29
CA GLN A 243 7.04 25.28 6.46
C GLN A 243 7.30 24.74 5.06
N GLU A 244 7.72 23.47 4.93
CA GLU A 244 7.91 22.81 3.63
C GLU A 244 6.64 22.85 2.77
N VAL A 245 5.47 22.58 3.38
CA VAL A 245 4.18 22.62 2.66
C VAL A 245 3.74 24.05 2.36
N GLN A 246 4.00 25.01 3.25
CA GLN A 246 3.72 26.43 3.00
C GLN A 246 4.57 26.99 1.85
N GLU A 247 5.83 26.59 1.75
CA GLU A 247 6.74 26.96 0.66
C GLU A 247 6.27 26.40 -0.67
N LEU A 248 5.86 25.13 -0.70
CA LEU A 248 5.29 24.48 -1.89
C LEU A 248 4.07 25.22 -2.45
N LEU A 249 3.24 25.81 -1.58
CA LEU A 249 1.98 26.45 -1.94
C LEU A 249 2.04 27.99 -1.99
N ARG A 250 3.20 28.61 -1.75
CA ARG A 250 3.34 30.06 -1.50
C ARG A 250 2.66 30.96 -2.54
N ASP A 251 2.69 30.56 -3.82
CA ASP A 251 2.19 31.35 -4.94
C ASP A 251 0.91 30.79 -5.59
N ARG A 252 0.19 29.91 -4.89
CA ARG A 252 -1.02 29.26 -5.42
C ARG A 252 -2.30 29.90 -4.88
N GLU A 253 -3.24 30.15 -5.79
CA GLU A 253 -4.59 30.63 -5.41
C GLU A 253 -5.42 29.57 -4.68
N LEU A 254 -5.19 28.29 -5.01
CA LEU A 254 -5.87 27.15 -4.40
C LEU A 254 -4.89 26.35 -3.54
N GLU A 255 -5.33 26.00 -2.32
CA GLU A 255 -4.63 25.05 -1.44
C GLU A 255 -4.83 23.60 -1.95
N GLU A 256 -4.43 23.33 -3.19
CA GLU A 256 -4.47 22.01 -3.82
C GLU A 256 -3.06 21.45 -4.01
N ILE A 257 -2.88 20.18 -3.65
CA ILE A 257 -1.63 19.43 -3.86
C ILE A 257 -1.79 18.60 -5.13
N GLU A 258 -0.92 18.84 -6.10
CA GLU A 258 -0.86 18.10 -7.35
C GLU A 258 0.09 16.91 -7.25
N TRP A 259 0.04 16.01 -8.24
CA TRP A 259 0.87 14.80 -8.24
C TRP A 259 2.37 15.09 -8.21
N ASP A 260 2.82 16.04 -9.03
CA ASP A 260 4.23 16.37 -9.17
C ASP A 260 4.79 17.07 -7.90
N ASP A 261 3.91 17.63 -7.07
CA ASP A 261 4.28 18.25 -5.79
C ASP A 261 4.72 17.23 -4.76
N LEU A 262 4.25 15.98 -4.86
CA LEU A 262 4.58 14.94 -3.90
C LEU A 262 6.08 14.64 -3.86
N ALA A 263 6.79 14.91 -4.96
CA ALA A 263 8.24 14.81 -5.04
C ALA A 263 8.96 15.94 -4.29
N GLN A 264 8.29 17.08 -4.10
CA GLN A 264 8.79 18.30 -3.47
C GLN A 264 8.49 18.39 -1.96
N LEU A 265 8.17 17.24 -1.33
CA LEU A 265 7.96 17.12 0.12
C LEU A 265 9.00 16.18 0.77
N PRO A 266 10.32 16.42 0.60
CA PRO A 266 11.36 15.50 1.06
C PRO A 266 11.41 15.33 2.58
N PHE A 267 11.27 16.40 3.35
CA PHE A 267 11.32 16.33 4.81
C PHE A 267 10.09 15.64 5.39
N LEU A 268 8.89 15.93 4.89
CA LEU A 268 7.69 15.18 5.23
C LEU A 268 7.84 13.69 4.87
N THR A 269 8.47 13.38 3.72
CA THR A 269 8.76 11.98 3.33
C THR A 269 9.68 11.29 4.34
N MET A 270 10.70 11.98 4.84
CA MET A 270 11.59 11.44 5.87
C MET A 270 10.85 11.17 7.18
N CYS A 271 9.99 12.09 7.61
CA CYS A 271 9.15 11.90 8.80
C CYS A 271 8.20 10.69 8.67
N ILE A 272 7.59 10.51 7.49
CA ILE A 272 6.75 9.33 7.17
C ILE A 272 7.57 8.06 7.29
N LYS A 273 8.75 8.00 6.67
CA LYS A 273 9.60 6.81 6.70
C LYS A 273 10.04 6.46 8.12
N GLU A 274 10.44 7.44 8.92
CA GLU A 274 10.82 7.19 10.31
C GLU A 274 9.64 6.75 11.18
N SER A 275 8.44 7.26 10.91
CA SER A 275 7.23 6.77 11.59
C SER A 275 6.91 5.33 11.23
N LEU A 276 7.04 4.96 9.95
CA LEU A 276 6.87 3.58 9.50
C LEU A 276 7.97 2.64 10.02
N LYS A 277 9.14 3.17 10.40
CA LYS A 277 10.21 2.39 11.06
C LYS A 277 9.82 2.05 12.50
N LEU A 278 9.39 3.05 13.28
CA LEU A 278 9.03 2.86 14.70
C LEU A 278 7.67 2.18 14.89
N HIS A 279 6.74 2.42 13.96
CA HIS A 279 5.36 1.96 14.03
C HIS A 279 4.93 1.38 12.67
N PRO A 280 5.55 0.28 12.21
CA PRO A 280 5.18 -0.33 10.93
C PRO A 280 3.73 -0.84 10.99
N PRO A 281 2.86 -0.46 10.04
CA PRO A 281 1.47 -0.90 10.03
C PRO A 281 1.32 -2.42 10.04
N VAL A 282 2.18 -3.12 9.30
CA VAL A 282 2.29 -4.58 9.35
C VAL A 282 3.59 -4.93 10.08
N THR A 283 3.47 -5.55 11.25
CA THR A 283 4.61 -5.81 12.15
C THR A 283 5.35 -7.11 11.84
N MET A 284 4.68 -8.08 11.20
CA MET A 284 5.27 -9.34 10.78
C MET A 284 4.60 -9.88 9.52
N ILE A 285 5.35 -10.67 8.75
CA ILE A 285 4.84 -11.43 7.60
C ILE A 285 5.36 -12.87 7.67
N SER A 286 4.62 -13.83 7.13
CA SER A 286 5.03 -15.24 7.09
C SER A 286 5.27 -15.72 5.67
N ARG A 287 6.20 -16.67 5.50
CA ARG A 287 6.46 -17.38 4.24
C ARG A 287 6.65 -18.86 4.50
N ARG A 288 6.16 -19.71 3.61
CA ARG A 288 6.49 -21.15 3.60
C ARG A 288 7.64 -21.37 2.62
N CYS A 289 8.73 -21.96 3.08
CA CYS A 289 9.88 -22.29 2.25
C CYS A 289 9.50 -23.37 1.22
N THR A 290 9.67 -23.10 -0.07
CA THR A 290 9.43 -24.08 -1.14
C THR A 290 10.64 -24.96 -1.43
N GLN A 291 11.80 -24.61 -0.88
CA GLN A 291 13.07 -25.31 -0.97
C GLN A 291 13.93 -24.97 0.26
N ASP A 292 15.03 -25.71 0.45
CA ASP A 292 16.02 -25.42 1.49
C ASP A 292 16.68 -24.06 1.23
N ILE A 293 16.84 -23.26 2.30
CA ILE A 293 17.47 -21.93 2.24
C ILE A 293 18.75 -21.94 3.07
N VAL A 294 19.88 -21.71 2.41
CA VAL A 294 21.18 -21.53 3.09
C VAL A 294 21.30 -20.08 3.56
N LEU A 295 21.52 -19.88 4.85
CA LEU A 295 21.75 -18.59 5.48
C LEU A 295 23.21 -18.14 5.32
N PRO A 296 23.52 -16.84 5.47
CA PRO A 296 24.89 -16.33 5.32
C PRO A 296 25.93 -16.96 6.25
N ASP A 297 25.49 -17.52 7.39
CA ASP A 297 26.35 -18.22 8.36
C ASP A 297 26.44 -19.73 8.12
N GLY A 298 25.90 -20.22 7.00
CA GLY A 298 25.93 -21.63 6.60
C GLY A 298 24.81 -22.50 7.20
N ARG A 299 23.96 -21.96 8.08
CA ARG A 299 22.79 -22.69 8.57
C ARG A 299 21.77 -22.90 7.45
N ILE A 300 20.99 -23.98 7.53
CA ILE A 300 19.96 -24.31 6.55
C ILE A 300 18.58 -24.18 7.20
N ILE A 301 17.67 -23.48 6.53
CA ILE A 301 16.24 -23.54 6.81
C ILE A 301 15.63 -24.59 5.86
N PRO A 302 15.11 -25.71 6.38
CA PRO A 302 14.48 -26.75 5.57
C PRO A 302 13.30 -26.25 4.73
N LYS A 303 13.11 -26.89 3.58
CA LYS A 303 11.86 -26.86 2.81
C LYS A 303 10.65 -27.16 3.71
N GLU A 304 9.51 -26.57 3.37
CA GLU A 304 8.23 -26.62 4.08
C GLU A 304 8.15 -25.85 5.40
N ASN A 305 9.28 -25.35 5.94
CA ASN A 305 9.24 -24.54 7.15
C ASN A 305 8.54 -23.20 6.92
N ILE A 306 7.78 -22.77 7.93
CA ILE A 306 7.17 -21.45 7.99
C ILE A 306 8.17 -20.49 8.63
N CYS A 307 8.67 -19.54 7.85
CA CYS A 307 9.49 -18.43 8.31
C CYS A 307 8.60 -17.25 8.65
N VAL A 308 8.69 -16.75 9.88
CA VAL A 308 8.08 -15.48 10.29
C VAL A 308 9.15 -14.40 10.27
N ILE A 309 8.92 -13.37 9.47
CA ILE A 309 9.79 -12.21 9.34
C ILE A 309 9.18 -11.11 10.21
N SER A 310 9.87 -10.78 11.31
CA SER A 310 9.50 -9.64 12.15
C SER A 310 9.96 -8.34 11.51
N ILE A 311 9.05 -7.63 10.83
CA ILE A 311 9.31 -6.30 10.28
C ILE A 311 9.65 -5.34 11.43
N PHE A 312 8.88 -5.41 12.52
CA PHE A 312 9.13 -4.63 13.73
C PHE A 312 10.55 -4.86 14.26
N GLY A 313 10.98 -6.12 14.39
CA GLY A 313 12.32 -6.47 14.84
C GLY A 313 13.43 -6.01 13.89
N VAL A 314 13.22 -6.09 12.57
CA VAL A 314 14.17 -5.57 11.57
C VAL A 314 14.34 -4.05 11.70
N HIS A 315 13.25 -3.31 11.95
CA HIS A 315 13.26 -1.85 12.05
C HIS A 315 13.78 -1.31 13.40
N HIS A 316 13.84 -2.16 14.43
CA HIS A 316 14.36 -1.83 15.76
C HIS A 316 15.68 -2.55 16.08
N ASN A 317 16.31 -3.18 15.08
CA ASN A 317 17.55 -3.93 15.29
C ASN A 317 18.71 -2.97 15.65
N PRO A 318 19.27 -3.02 16.88
CA PRO A 318 20.32 -2.10 17.31
C PRO A 318 21.65 -2.30 16.57
N SER A 319 21.85 -3.44 15.91
CA SER A 319 23.03 -3.68 15.06
C SER A 319 22.91 -3.00 13.70
N VAL A 320 21.75 -2.45 13.35
CA VAL A 320 21.46 -1.81 12.07
C VAL A 320 21.06 -0.34 12.26
N TRP A 321 20.32 -0.04 13.33
CA TRP A 321 19.82 1.27 13.67
C TRP A 321 20.42 1.73 14.99
N GLU A 322 21.28 2.75 14.93
CA GLU A 322 21.80 3.44 16.12
C GLU A 322 20.64 4.09 16.89
N ASP A 323 20.58 3.93 18.21
CA ASP A 323 19.48 4.39 19.06
C ASP A 323 18.09 4.05 18.47
N PRO A 324 17.74 2.77 18.32
CA PRO A 324 16.64 2.32 17.46
C PRO A 324 15.25 2.84 17.88
N GLU A 325 15.07 3.23 19.13
CA GLU A 325 13.82 3.76 19.68
C GLU A 325 13.68 5.29 19.53
N VAL A 326 14.74 6.00 19.13
CA VAL A 326 14.73 7.46 18.93
C VAL A 326 14.12 7.78 17.57
N TYR A 327 13.13 8.69 17.56
CA TYR A 327 12.53 9.23 16.35
C TYR A 327 13.47 10.26 15.71
N ASP A 328 14.17 9.84 14.65
CA ASP A 328 15.09 10.69 13.89
C ASP A 328 14.80 10.60 12.38
N PRO A 329 14.08 11.59 11.80
CA PRO A 329 13.83 11.66 10.36
C PRO A 329 15.10 11.68 9.50
N PHE A 330 16.22 12.23 10.01
CA PHE A 330 17.47 12.40 9.24
C PHE A 330 18.17 11.07 8.92
N ARG A 331 17.76 9.95 9.54
CA ARG A 331 18.13 8.59 9.10
C ARG A 331 17.77 8.31 7.65
N PHE A 332 16.80 9.05 7.10
CA PHE A 332 16.34 8.90 5.73
C PHE A 332 16.87 9.98 4.78
N ASP A 333 17.87 10.75 5.21
CA ASP A 333 18.60 11.63 4.29
C ASP A 333 19.15 10.84 3.10
N PRO A 334 19.17 11.44 1.89
CA PRO A 334 19.68 10.78 0.69
C PRO A 334 21.11 10.25 0.85
N GLU A 335 21.96 10.94 1.60
CA GLU A 335 23.35 10.54 1.88
C GLU A 335 23.43 9.28 2.76
N ASN A 336 22.51 9.13 3.72
CA ASN A 336 22.45 8.00 4.63
C ASN A 336 21.86 6.75 3.94
N ALA A 337 21.00 6.94 2.94
CA ALA A 337 20.36 5.83 2.23
C ALA A 337 21.35 4.90 1.52
N GLN A 338 22.48 5.43 1.02
CA GLN A 338 23.50 4.63 0.30
C GLN A 338 24.26 3.65 1.19
N LYS A 339 24.37 3.96 2.48
CA LYS A 339 25.12 3.14 3.46
C LYS A 339 24.27 2.03 4.08
N ARG A 340 22.94 2.10 3.92
CA ARG A 340 22.00 1.18 4.54
C ARG A 340 21.67 0.01 3.62
N SER A 341 21.58 -1.20 4.17
CA SER A 341 21.10 -2.37 3.44
C SER A 341 19.70 -2.11 2.86
N PRO A 342 19.41 -2.50 1.61
CA PRO A 342 18.10 -2.34 1.00
C PRO A 342 16.99 -3.14 1.71
N LEU A 343 17.35 -4.08 2.60
CA LEU A 343 16.43 -4.88 3.40
C LEU A 343 16.34 -4.44 4.88
N ALA A 344 17.05 -3.38 5.27
CA ALA A 344 16.98 -2.83 6.63
C ALA A 344 15.67 -2.07 6.91
N PHE A 345 15.03 -1.54 5.87
CA PHE A 345 13.78 -0.79 5.95
C PHE A 345 12.76 -1.33 4.93
N ILE A 346 11.84 -2.15 5.43
CA ILE A 346 10.86 -2.90 4.63
C ILE A 346 9.40 -2.74 5.12
N PRO A 347 8.90 -1.51 5.36
CA PRO A 347 7.51 -1.32 5.83
C PRO A 347 6.46 -1.79 4.81
N PHE A 348 6.84 -1.87 3.53
CA PHE A 348 6.00 -2.34 2.42
C PHE A 348 6.45 -3.72 1.90
N SER A 349 7.11 -4.52 2.74
CA SER A 349 7.80 -5.76 2.31
C SER A 349 8.84 -5.44 1.22
N ALA A 350 9.32 -6.45 0.50
CA ALA A 350 10.28 -6.28 -0.59
C ALA A 350 10.12 -7.40 -1.63
N ARG A 351 10.73 -7.21 -2.82
CA ARG A 351 10.86 -8.22 -3.88
C ARG A 351 9.46 -8.59 -4.48
N PRO A 352 9.26 -9.69 -5.24
CA PRO A 352 8.01 -9.97 -5.99
C PRO A 352 6.68 -10.03 -5.21
N ARG A 353 6.75 -9.97 -3.87
CA ARG A 353 5.59 -9.94 -2.96
C ARG A 353 5.69 -8.72 -2.04
N ASN A 354 6.13 -7.59 -2.60
CA ASN A 354 6.04 -6.29 -1.96
C ASN A 354 4.60 -5.77 -2.02
N CYS A 355 4.33 -4.70 -1.28
CA CYS A 355 3.02 -4.06 -1.30
C CYS A 355 2.79 -3.40 -2.67
N ILE A 356 1.74 -3.86 -3.35
CA ILE A 356 1.30 -3.28 -4.63
C ILE A 356 0.83 -1.83 -4.44
N GLY A 357 0.24 -1.51 -3.29
CA GLY A 357 -0.28 -0.20 -2.90
C GLY A 357 0.74 0.77 -2.31
N GLN A 358 2.04 0.46 -2.34
CA GLN A 358 3.07 1.31 -1.71
C GLN A 358 3.02 2.76 -2.22
N THR A 359 2.93 2.96 -3.54
CA THR A 359 2.88 4.30 -4.13
C THR A 359 1.61 5.04 -3.73
N PHE A 360 0.46 4.34 -3.76
CA PHE A 360 -0.83 4.90 -3.35
C PHE A 360 -0.80 5.34 -1.88
N ALA A 361 -0.39 4.46 -0.97
CA ALA A 361 -0.32 4.75 0.46
C ALA A 361 0.63 5.91 0.76
N MET A 362 1.81 5.96 0.13
CA MET A 362 2.76 7.06 0.32
C MET A 362 2.19 8.40 -0.18
N SER A 363 1.52 8.41 -1.34
CA SER A 363 0.89 9.62 -1.86
C SER A 363 -0.27 10.08 -0.97
N GLU A 364 -1.14 9.16 -0.56
CA GLU A 364 -2.28 9.43 0.34
C GLU A 364 -1.80 9.99 1.68
N MET A 365 -0.80 9.36 2.33
CA MET A 365 -0.22 9.87 3.57
C MET A 365 0.36 11.26 3.41
N LYS A 366 1.11 11.52 2.34
CA LYS A 366 1.71 12.84 2.09
C LYS A 366 0.65 13.92 1.99
N VAL A 367 -0.40 13.72 1.20
CA VAL A 367 -1.46 14.72 1.04
C VAL A 367 -2.24 14.90 2.33
N ALA A 368 -2.65 13.81 2.96
CA ALA A 368 -3.39 13.87 4.22
C ALA A 368 -2.62 14.63 5.30
N LEU A 369 -1.32 14.37 5.45
CA LEU A 369 -0.47 15.06 6.42
C LEU A 369 -0.22 16.52 6.03
N ALA A 370 0.15 16.79 4.78
CA ALA A 370 0.44 18.14 4.32
C ALA A 370 -0.76 19.08 4.58
N LEU A 371 -1.96 18.66 4.16
CA LEU A 371 -3.18 19.44 4.38
C LEU A 371 -3.52 19.55 5.88
N THR A 372 -3.36 18.47 6.65
CA THR A 372 -3.60 18.49 8.10
C THR A 372 -2.70 19.50 8.80
N LEU A 373 -1.39 19.49 8.51
CA LEU A 373 -0.39 20.34 9.15
C LEU A 373 -0.53 21.82 8.77
N LEU A 374 -1.05 22.12 7.58
CA LEU A 374 -1.38 23.49 7.18
C LEU A 374 -2.50 24.10 8.03
N ARG A 375 -3.49 23.29 8.43
CA ARG A 375 -4.71 23.79 9.07
C ARG A 375 -4.72 23.61 10.58
N PHE A 376 -3.94 22.66 11.06
CA PHE A 376 -3.96 22.24 12.45
C PHE A 376 -2.57 22.08 13.02
N ARG A 377 -2.49 22.30 14.33
CA ARG A 377 -1.41 21.83 15.19
C ARG A 377 -1.92 20.59 15.93
N VAL A 378 -1.15 19.52 15.89
CA VAL A 378 -1.45 18.28 16.62
C VAL A 378 -0.55 18.21 17.84
N LEU A 379 -1.13 17.87 18.98
CA LEU A 379 -0.52 17.85 20.29
C LEU A 379 -0.73 16.48 20.93
N PRO A 380 0.21 16.00 21.77
CA PRO A 380 0.05 14.74 22.46
C PRO A 380 -1.12 14.83 23.44
N ASP A 381 -1.79 13.70 23.64
CA ASP A 381 -2.71 13.53 24.76
C ASP A 381 -1.92 13.30 26.05
N ASP A 382 -2.59 13.38 27.20
CA ASP A 382 -1.94 13.24 28.50
C ASP A 382 -1.52 11.78 28.79
N VAL A 383 -2.12 10.82 28.09
CA VAL A 383 -1.83 9.38 28.20
C VAL A 383 -1.06 8.90 26.98
N GLU A 384 0.09 8.26 27.22
CA GLU A 384 0.89 7.67 26.14
C GLU A 384 0.20 6.43 25.55
N PRO A 385 0.02 6.35 24.22
CA PRO A 385 -0.66 5.23 23.59
C PRO A 385 0.15 3.95 23.71
N ARG A 386 -0.52 2.84 23.98
CA ARG A 386 0.08 1.50 23.98
C ARG A 386 -0.17 0.81 22.66
N ARG A 387 0.84 0.14 22.12
CA ARG A 387 0.73 -0.63 20.86
C ARG A 387 -0.17 -1.85 21.09
N LYS A 388 -1.13 -2.07 20.18
CA LYS A 388 -2.00 -3.25 20.12
C LYS A 388 -1.87 -3.89 18.75
N LEU A 389 -1.59 -5.20 18.70
CA LEU A 389 -1.48 -5.92 17.44
C LEU A 389 -2.82 -6.58 17.08
N GLU A 390 -3.46 -6.11 16.01
CA GLU A 390 -4.74 -6.60 15.49
C GLU A 390 -4.65 -6.73 13.97
N LEU A 391 -3.83 -7.68 13.49
CA LEU A 391 -3.32 -7.83 12.11
C LEU A 391 -2.44 -6.67 11.64
N ILE A 392 -2.90 -5.45 11.86
CA ILE A 392 -2.13 -4.23 11.76
C ILE A 392 -1.80 -3.68 13.14
N LEU A 393 -0.88 -2.71 13.20
CA LEU A 393 -0.53 -2.01 14.42
C LEU A 393 -1.58 -0.94 14.76
N ARG A 394 -2.20 -1.05 15.93
CA ARG A 394 -3.17 -0.08 16.47
C ARG A 394 -2.72 0.44 17.83
N ALA A 395 -3.48 1.38 18.39
CA ALA A 395 -3.34 1.85 19.76
C ALA A 395 -4.43 1.23 20.66
N GLU A 396 -4.04 0.73 21.83
CA GLU A 396 -4.96 0.23 22.85
C GLU A 396 -5.86 1.38 23.33
N GLY A 397 -7.18 1.21 23.19
CA GLY A 397 -8.16 2.23 23.57
C GLY A 397 -8.27 3.42 22.61
N GLY A 398 -7.64 3.37 21.43
CA GLY A 398 -7.65 4.45 20.43
C GLY A 398 -6.37 5.30 20.45
N LEU A 399 -6.12 6.04 19.37
CA LEU A 399 -5.00 6.96 19.27
C LEU A 399 -5.47 8.37 19.60
N TRP A 400 -5.56 8.67 20.89
CA TRP A 400 -6.01 9.98 21.35
C TRP A 400 -4.91 11.03 21.14
N LEU A 401 -5.25 12.12 20.45
CA LEU A 401 -4.43 13.32 20.32
C LEU A 401 -5.29 14.58 20.49
N ARG A 402 -4.65 15.69 20.82
CA ARG A 402 -5.29 17.01 20.83
C ARG A 402 -5.02 17.71 19.50
N VAL A 403 -6.03 18.39 18.97
CA VAL A 403 -5.94 19.14 17.72
C VAL A 403 -6.34 20.58 17.97
N GLU A 404 -5.51 21.50 17.52
CA GLU A 404 -5.75 22.93 17.57
C GLU A 404 -5.82 23.50 16.16
N ARG A 405 -6.82 24.33 15.89
CA ARG A 405 -6.90 25.03 14.62
C ARG A 405 -5.89 26.17 14.58
N LEU A 406 -5.14 26.26 13.49
CA LEU A 406 -4.27 27.40 13.23
C LEU A 406 -5.11 28.57 12.70
N SER A 407 -4.92 29.76 13.26
CA SER A 407 -5.50 30.99 12.73
C SER A 407 -4.87 31.29 11.37
N ARG A 408 -5.69 31.52 10.34
CA ARG A 408 -5.22 32.07 9.07
C ARG A 408 -4.72 33.50 9.34
N GLY A 409 -3.40 33.67 9.47
CA GLY A 409 -2.72 34.97 9.48
C GLY A 409 -2.22 35.45 10.85
N ALA A 410 -0.92 35.26 11.07
CA ALA A 410 -0.04 36.28 11.65
C ALA A 410 1.31 36.17 10.94
N GLN A 411 1.31 36.53 9.66
CA GLN A 411 2.48 37.06 8.96
C GLN A 411 2.02 38.32 8.24
#